data_AF-A0A2H0G5P6-F1
#
_entry.id   AF-A0A2H0G5P6-F1
#
_cell.length_a   1.000
_cell.length_b   1.000
_cell.length_c   1.000
_cell.angle_alpha   90.00
_cell.angle_beta   90.00
_cell.angle_gamma   90.00
#
_symmetry.space_group_name_H-M   'P 1'
#
loop_
_entity.id
_entity.type
_entity.pdbx_description
1 polymer ?
#
loop_
_entity_poly.entity_id
_entity_poly.type
_entity_poly.pdbx_seq_one_letter_code
_entity_poly.pdbx_strand_id
1 'polypeptide(L)'
;MGSLDKESFEEFLDSLKQAGVVISNECDLRERLAEVQRWRFAFATLASYGSRIGIRFEGRSVGVNEAEIHRAFAQFQLPESLETAFAAGLKAGY
;
A
#
# COMPACT_ATOMS: atom_id res chain seq x y z
N MET A 1 20.84 7.48 16.82
CA MET A 1 20.74 6.78 15.52
C MET A 1 19.34 6.19 15.44
N GLY A 2 18.35 6.99 15.00
CA GLY A 2 16.93 6.66 15.05
C GLY A 2 16.27 6.93 13.70
N SER A 3 16.82 6.33 12.64
CA SER A 3 16.43 6.58 11.26
C SER A 3 16.02 5.30 10.52
N LEU A 4 15.38 4.33 11.19
CA LEU A 4 14.98 3.08 10.54
C LEU A 4 13.57 3.12 9.95
N ASP A 5 12.77 4.14 10.30
CA ASP A 5 11.32 4.08 10.07
C ASP A 5 10.82 4.80 8.81
N LYS A 6 11.64 5.67 8.18
CA LYS A 6 11.25 6.41 6.96
C LYS A 6 11.54 5.65 5.67
N GLU A 7 12.66 4.95 5.59
CA GLU A 7 13.05 4.22 4.36
C GLU A 7 12.10 3.04 4.04
N SER A 8 11.39 2.49 5.04
CA SER A 8 10.59 1.28 4.85
C SER A 8 9.27 1.47 4.08
N PHE A 9 8.56 2.60 4.22
CA PHE A 9 7.26 2.75 3.54
C PHE A 9 7.43 3.17 2.07
N GLU A 10 8.47 3.94 1.74
CA GLU A 10 8.74 4.36 0.37
C GLU A 10 9.10 3.16 -0.51
N GLU A 11 9.94 2.24 0.00
CA GLU A 11 10.26 0.98 -0.68
C GLU A 11 9.04 0.06 -0.80
N PHE A 12 8.16 0.04 0.20
CA PHE A 12 6.90 -0.70 0.11
C PHE A 12 6.03 -0.19 -1.03
N LEU A 13 5.82 1.13 -1.12
CA LEU A 13 5.03 1.74 -2.19
C LEU A 13 5.67 1.51 -3.56
N ASP A 14 7.01 1.54 -3.65
CA ASP A 14 7.71 1.22 -4.90
C ASP A 14 7.50 -0.25 -5.30
N SER A 15 7.60 -1.18 -4.35
CA SER A 15 7.34 -2.61 -4.57
C SER A 15 5.91 -2.85 -5.08
N LEU A 16 4.91 -2.17 -4.51
CA LEU A 16 3.53 -2.25 -4.99
C LEU A 16 3.40 -1.75 -6.44
N LYS A 17 4.07 -0.65 -6.79
CA LYS A 17 4.08 -0.14 -8.17
C LYS A 17 4.76 -1.09 -9.14
N GLN A 18 5.88 -1.70 -8.73
CA GLN A 18 6.56 -2.74 -9.51
C GLN A 18 5.67 -3.97 -9.70
N ALA A 19 4.87 -4.32 -8.70
CA ALA A 19 3.86 -5.36 -8.78
C ALA A 19 2.65 -4.99 -9.67
N GLY A 20 2.59 -3.77 -10.20
CA GLY A 20 1.52 -3.32 -11.09
C GLY A 20 0.33 -2.69 -10.35
N VAL A 21 0.50 -2.29 -9.09
CA VAL A 21 -0.50 -1.48 -8.37
C VAL A 21 -0.36 -0.02 -8.77
N VAL A 22 -1.47 0.60 -9.15
CA VAL A 22 -1.59 2.02 -9.41
C VAL A 22 -2.15 2.69 -8.16
N ILE A 23 -1.45 3.72 -7.69
CA ILE A 23 -1.85 4.48 -6.50
C ILE A 23 -2.31 5.86 -6.96
N SER A 24 -3.61 6.14 -6.85
CA SER A 24 -4.12 7.49 -7.06
C SER A 24 -3.76 8.36 -5.86
N ASN A 25 -3.35 9.61 -6.13
CA ASN A 25 -2.99 10.60 -5.11
C ASN A 25 -1.85 10.12 -4.16
N GLU A 26 -0.81 9.49 -4.72
CA GLU A 26 0.34 8.96 -3.98
C GLU A 26 1.04 10.01 -3.10
N CYS A 27 1.08 11.27 -3.53
CA CYS A 27 1.74 12.34 -2.77
C CYS A 27 1.11 12.51 -1.38
N ASP A 28 -0.22 12.57 -1.32
CA ASP A 28 -0.98 12.67 -0.08
C ASP A 28 -0.82 11.40 0.77
N LEU A 29 -0.87 10.22 0.14
CA LEU A 29 -0.62 8.95 0.83
C LEU A 29 0.75 8.95 1.53
N ARG A 30 1.80 9.37 0.82
CA ARG A 30 3.17 9.44 1.34
C ARG A 30 3.29 10.43 2.47
N GLU A 31 2.66 11.60 2.36
CA GLU A 31 2.65 12.61 3.42
C GLU A 31 2.02 12.06 4.70
N ARG A 32 0.84 11.41 4.60
CA ARG A 32 0.16 10.81 5.77
C ARG A 32 0.94 9.67 6.38
N LEU A 33 1.62 8.86 5.57
CA LEU A 33 2.47 7.77 6.05
C LEU A 33 3.73 8.29 6.73
N ALA A 34 4.33 9.36 6.20
CA ALA A 34 5.52 10.01 6.77
C ALA A 34 5.22 10.79 8.06
N GLU A 35 3.98 11.27 8.22
CA GLU A 35 3.54 12.02 9.40
C GLU A 35 3.34 11.12 10.63
N VAL A 36 3.01 9.84 10.45
CA VAL A 36 2.73 8.92 11.56
C VAL A 36 3.92 8.03 11.91
N GLN A 37 4.14 7.80 13.22
CA GLN A 37 5.12 6.81 13.70
C GLN A 37 4.74 5.36 13.32
N ARG A 38 3.46 5.10 13.04
CA ARG A 38 2.94 3.76 12.71
C ARG A 38 2.27 3.77 11.35
N TRP A 39 3.07 3.99 10.30
CA TRP A 39 2.60 4.02 8.90
C TRP A 39 1.79 2.79 8.51
N ARG A 40 2.06 1.61 9.09
CA ARG A 40 1.34 0.35 8.83
C ARG A 40 -0.14 0.43 9.19
N PHE A 41 -0.47 1.09 10.30
CA PHE A 41 -1.86 1.30 10.73
C PHE A 41 -2.54 2.40 9.92
N ALA A 42 -1.80 3.47 9.59
CA ALA A 42 -2.30 4.50 8.69
C ALA A 42 -2.59 3.92 7.31
N PHE A 43 -1.70 3.10 6.76
CA PHE A 43 -1.90 2.42 5.48
C PHE A 43 -3.14 1.54 5.50
N ALA A 44 -3.33 0.71 6.53
CA ALA A 44 -4.55 -0.11 6.65
C ALA A 44 -5.83 0.74 6.64
N THR A 45 -5.78 1.88 7.34
CA THR A 45 -6.87 2.85 7.37
C THR A 45 -7.04 3.51 6.01
N LEU A 46 -5.97 3.91 5.32
CA LEU A 46 -6.01 4.56 4.01
C LEU A 46 -6.40 3.60 2.89
N ALA A 47 -6.06 2.32 2.98
CA ALA A 47 -6.56 1.30 2.06
C ALA A 47 -8.08 1.16 2.14
N SER A 48 -8.66 1.29 3.35
CA SER A 48 -10.10 1.14 3.59
C SER A 48 -10.89 2.46 3.42
N TYR A 49 -10.32 3.58 3.86
CA TYR A 49 -10.98 4.89 3.95
C TYR A 49 -10.38 5.94 3.01
N GLY A 50 -9.23 5.66 2.39
CA GLY A 50 -8.53 6.57 1.49
C GLY A 50 -9.37 6.98 0.28
N SER A 51 -10.32 6.13 -0.14
CA SER A 51 -11.25 6.46 -1.22
C SER A 51 -12.07 7.73 -0.94
N ARG A 52 -12.30 8.07 0.33
CA ARG A 52 -13.00 9.32 0.72
C ARG A 52 -12.16 10.57 0.52
N ILE A 53 -10.83 10.42 0.51
CA ILE A 53 -9.86 11.51 0.32
C ILE A 53 -9.12 11.41 -1.01
N GLY A 54 -9.64 10.60 -1.94
CA GLY A 54 -9.10 10.46 -3.30
C GLY A 54 -7.89 9.51 -3.42
N ILE A 55 -7.49 8.84 -2.34
CA ILE A 55 -6.44 7.82 -2.38
C ILE A 55 -7.08 6.47 -2.72
N ARG A 56 -6.73 5.92 -3.87
CA ARG A 56 -7.24 4.63 -4.32
C ARG A 56 -6.11 3.75 -4.81
N PHE A 57 -6.25 2.45 -4.58
CA PHE A 57 -5.33 1.43 -5.05
C PHE A 57 -6.05 0.64 -6.12
N GLU A 58 -5.48 0.60 -7.32
CA GLU A 58 -6.09 -0.01 -8.49
C GLU A 58 -5.09 -0.96 -9.14
N GLY A 59 -5.55 -2.13 -9.59
CA GLY A 59 -4.70 -3.02 -10.34
C GLY A 59 -4.50 -2.50 -11.76
N ARG A 60 -3.27 -2.49 -12.27
CA ARG A 60 -3.04 -2.23 -13.70
C ARG A 60 -3.78 -3.28 -14.53
N SER A 61 -4.43 -2.88 -15.62
CA SER A 61 -5.28 -3.73 -16.48
C SER A 61 -4.60 -4.96 -17.09
N VAL A 62 -3.27 -5.07 -16.98
CA VAL A 62 -2.47 -6.24 -17.40
C VAL A 62 -2.41 -7.35 -16.33
N GLY A 63 -3.00 -7.12 -15.15
CA GLY A 63 -2.95 -8.02 -14.02
C GLY A 63 -1.90 -7.58 -13.01
N VAL A 64 -2.28 -7.52 -11.74
CA VAL A 64 -1.35 -7.29 -10.64
C VAL A 64 -0.56 -8.56 -10.35
N ASN A 65 0.73 -8.42 -10.11
CA ASN A 65 1.57 -9.53 -9.71
C ASN A 65 1.35 -9.83 -8.23
N GLU A 66 0.34 -10.67 -7.95
CA GLU A 66 -0.05 -11.05 -6.58
C GLU A 66 1.13 -11.61 -5.77
N ALA A 67 2.08 -12.30 -6.41
CA ALA A 67 3.29 -12.80 -5.76
C ALA A 67 4.22 -11.69 -5.26
N GLU A 68 4.37 -10.61 -6.03
CA GLU A 68 5.17 -9.44 -5.62
C GLU A 68 4.47 -8.64 -4.52
N ILE A 69 3.14 -8.51 -4.61
CA ILE A 69 2.33 -7.92 -3.53
C ILE A 69 2.52 -8.73 -2.25
N HIS A 70 2.33 -10.05 -2.30
CA HIS A 70 2.51 -10.92 -1.15
C HIS A 70 3.92 -10.83 -0.56
N ARG A 71 4.94 -10.81 -1.43
CA ARG A 71 6.34 -10.67 -1.02
C ARG A 71 6.60 -9.32 -0.34
N ALA A 72 6.06 -8.23 -0.86
CA ALA A 72 6.14 -6.92 -0.22
C ALA A 72 5.46 -6.95 1.15
N PHE A 73 4.22 -7.42 1.24
CA PHE A 73 3.51 -7.51 2.51
C PHE A 73 4.24 -8.35 3.55
N ALA A 74 4.78 -9.51 3.16
CA ALA A 74 5.59 -10.37 4.01
C ALA A 74 6.91 -9.70 4.45
N GLN A 75 7.61 -9.01 3.55
CA GLN A 75 8.85 -8.29 3.84
C GLN A 75 8.63 -7.18 4.87
N PHE A 76 7.50 -6.46 4.79
CA PHE A 76 7.12 -5.43 5.74
C PHE A 76 6.27 -5.97 6.90
N GLN A 77 6.25 -7.30 7.08
CA GLN A 77 5.55 -8.07 8.13
C GLN A 77 4.05 -7.78 8.26
N LEU A 78 3.41 -7.18 7.25
CA LEU A 78 2.02 -6.75 7.31
C LEU A 78 1.10 -7.96 7.54
N PRO A 79 -0.02 -7.80 8.27
CA PRO A 79 -0.91 -8.91 8.54
C PRO A 79 -1.57 -9.41 7.25
N GLU A 80 -1.67 -10.72 7.08
CA GLU A 80 -2.33 -11.36 5.92
C GLU A 80 -3.78 -10.91 5.74
N SER A 81 -4.49 -10.61 6.84
CA SER A 81 -5.85 -10.05 6.78
C SER A 81 -5.89 -8.73 6.01
N LEU A 82 -4.86 -7.89 6.13
CA LEU A 82 -4.77 -6.63 5.41
C LEU A 82 -4.42 -6.85 3.94
N GLU A 83 -3.48 -7.75 3.65
CA GLU A 83 -3.14 -8.14 2.29
C GLU A 83 -4.38 -8.68 1.55
N THR A 84 -5.14 -9.55 2.20
CA THR A 84 -6.36 -10.15 1.63
C THR A 84 -7.41 -9.07 1.36
N ALA A 85 -7.64 -8.15 2.30
CA ALA A 85 -8.58 -7.05 2.11
C ALA A 85 -8.13 -6.10 0.98
N PHE A 86 -6.82 -5.85 0.89
CA PHE A 86 -6.23 -5.04 -0.15
C PHE A 86 -6.35 -5.68 -1.53
N ALA A 87 -5.97 -6.95 -1.67
CA ALA A 87 -6.08 -7.72 -2.90
C ALA A 87 -7.54 -7.87 -3.35
N ALA A 88 -8.48 -8.04 -2.41
CA ALA A 88 -9.90 -8.02 -2.71
C ALA A 88 -10.37 -6.66 -3.25
N GLY A 89 -9.89 -5.55 -2.66
CA GLY A 89 -10.15 -4.19 -3.14
C GLY A 89 -9.63 -3.93 -4.56
N LEU A 90 -8.45 -4.46 -4.89
CA LEU A 90 -7.88 -4.38 -6.24
C LEU A 90 -8.72 -5.10 -7.29
N LYS A 91 -9.29 -6.27 -6.95
CA LYS A 91 -10.14 -7.08 -7.84
C LYS A 91 -11.56 -6.51 -8.01
N ALA A 92 -12.06 -5.76 -7.03
CA ALA A 92 -13.41 -5.19 -7.06
C ALA A 92 -13.57 -3.96 -7.97
N GLY A 93 -12.48 -3.45 -8.55
CA GLY A 93 -12.47 -2.30 -9.46
C GLY A 93 -12.79 -2.62 -10.93
N TYR A 94 -13.32 -3.81 -11.25
CA TYR A 94 -13.73 -4.21 -12.61
C TYR A 94 -15.24 -4.01 -12.84
#